data_AF-A0A1G2X8I3-F1
#
_entry.id   AF-A0A1G2X8I3-F1
#
_cell.length_a   1.000
_cell.length_b   1.000
_cell.length_c   1.000
_cell.angle_alpha   90.00
_cell.angle_beta   90.00
_cell.angle_gamma   90.00
#
_symmetry.space_group_name_H-M   'P 1'
#
loop_
_entity.id
_entity.type
_entity.pdbx_description
1 polymer ?
#
loop_
_entity_poly.entity_id
_entity_poly.type
_entity_poly.pdbx_seq_one_letter_code
_entity_poly.pdbx_strand_id
1 'polypeptide(L)'
;MLLEQIKKKKSSVRIRYSRVAKYEGNPTALALLERVFEPCDAEWRGLGIIPRSGLKLRSQYARFNAHTVFRISDFRLIPQSAIRNPQSTAVFAEIFSGE
;
A
#
# COMPACT_ATOMS: atom_id res chain seq x y z
N MET A 1 -21.69 -10.37 11.55
CA MET A 1 -20.93 -9.09 11.57
C MET A 1 -19.93 -9.16 12.73
N LEU A 2 -18.85 -8.36 12.79
CA LEU A 2 -17.65 -8.63 13.63
C LEU A 2 -17.94 -9.03 15.09
N LEU A 3 -18.86 -8.34 15.79
CA LEU A 3 -19.26 -8.69 17.16
C LEU A 3 -19.81 -10.13 17.29
N GLU A 4 -20.61 -10.58 16.33
CA GLU A 4 -21.10 -11.96 16.29
C GLU A 4 -19.98 -12.98 16.09
N GLN A 5 -18.93 -12.63 15.33
CA GLN A 5 -17.76 -13.50 15.14
C GLN A 5 -16.94 -13.61 16.43
N ILE A 6 -16.76 -12.50 17.15
CA ILE A 6 -16.10 -12.48 18.47
C ILE A 6 -16.90 -13.33 19.47
N LYS A 7 -18.21 -13.06 19.61
CA LYS A 7 -19.09 -13.81 20.52
C LYS A 7 -19.07 -15.31 20.23
N LYS A 8 -19.04 -15.70 18.96
CA LYS A 8 -19.03 -17.11 18.51
C LYS A 8 -17.63 -17.72 18.42
N LYS A 9 -16.56 -16.95 18.69
CA LYS A 9 -15.16 -17.36 18.48
C LYS A 9 -14.90 -17.97 17.10
N LYS A 10 -15.54 -17.43 16.05
CA LYS A 10 -15.43 -17.92 14.67
C LYS A 10 -15.05 -16.77 13.74
N SER A 11 -13.86 -16.82 13.16
CA SER A 11 -13.38 -15.86 12.17
C SER A 11 -13.87 -16.24 10.76
N SER A 12 -14.41 -15.27 10.03
CA SER A 12 -14.72 -15.44 8.59
C SER A 12 -14.66 -14.11 7.86
N VAL A 13 -14.06 -14.11 6.66
CA VAL A 13 -14.09 -12.96 5.76
C VAL A 13 -15.47 -12.89 5.11
N ARG A 14 -16.09 -11.71 5.13
CA ARG A 14 -17.40 -11.49 4.48
C ARG A 14 -17.41 -10.14 3.78
N ILE A 15 -17.93 -10.12 2.56
CA ILE A 15 -18.12 -8.89 1.79
C ILE A 15 -19.37 -8.17 2.30
N ARG A 16 -19.19 -7.05 3.01
CA ARG A 16 -20.33 -6.24 3.50
C ARG A 16 -20.86 -5.27 2.46
N TYR A 17 -20.05 -4.94 1.46
CA TYR A 17 -20.38 -3.98 0.42
C TYR A 17 -20.66 -4.68 -0.92
N SER A 18 -21.49 -5.72 -0.88
CA SER A 18 -21.73 -6.64 -2.01
C SER A 18 -22.40 -6.00 -3.23
N ARG A 19 -22.98 -4.81 -3.08
CA ARG A 19 -23.56 -4.05 -4.20
C ARG A 19 -22.53 -3.65 -5.25
N VAL A 20 -21.27 -3.49 -4.84
CA VAL A 20 -20.19 -3.03 -5.73
C VAL A 20 -18.90 -3.87 -5.61
N ALA A 21 -18.67 -4.55 -4.48
CA ALA A 21 -17.54 -5.45 -4.31
C ALA A 21 -17.98 -6.89 -4.56
N LYS A 22 -17.48 -7.48 -5.65
CA LYS A 22 -17.68 -8.90 -5.97
C LYS A 22 -16.58 -9.76 -5.36
N TYR A 23 -16.84 -11.05 -5.18
CA TYR A 23 -15.89 -11.97 -4.56
C TYR A 23 -14.64 -12.18 -5.43
N GLU A 24 -14.85 -12.31 -6.73
CA GLU A 24 -13.81 -12.40 -7.75
C GLU A 24 -13.09 -11.07 -8.03
N GLY A 25 -13.56 -9.96 -7.44
CA GLY A 25 -13.06 -8.61 -7.74
C GLY A 25 -13.37 -8.17 -9.17
N ASN A 26 -12.44 -7.42 -9.77
CA ASN A 26 -12.50 -7.03 -11.18
C ASN A 26 -11.40 -7.79 -11.95
N PRO A 27 -11.72 -8.86 -12.70
CA PRO A 27 -10.72 -9.71 -13.33
C PRO A 27 -9.88 -8.96 -14.37
N THR A 28 -10.46 -8.00 -15.09
CA THR A 28 -9.75 -7.17 -16.07
C THR A 28 -8.71 -6.28 -15.38
N ALA A 29 -9.08 -5.66 -14.26
CA ALA A 29 -8.16 -4.83 -13.49
C ALA A 29 -7.03 -5.65 -12.86
N LEU A 30 -7.36 -6.83 -12.30
CA LEU A 30 -6.37 -7.75 -11.71
C LEU A 30 -5.37 -8.21 -12.77
N ALA A 31 -5.83 -8.67 -13.93
CA ALA A 31 -4.95 -9.08 -15.02
C ALA A 31 -4.05 -7.93 -15.51
N LEU A 32 -4.55 -6.69 -15.53
CA LEU A 32 -3.74 -5.53 -15.89
C LEU A 32 -2.66 -5.26 -14.85
N LEU A 33 -3.00 -5.29 -13.55
CA LEU A 33 -2.05 -5.11 -12.46
C LEU A 33 -0.94 -6.16 -12.51
N GLU A 34 -1.31 -7.44 -12.65
CA GLU A 34 -0.35 -8.56 -12.71
C GLU A 34 0.58 -8.46 -13.92
N ARG A 35 0.04 -8.03 -15.07
CA ARG A 35 0.79 -7.87 -16.30
C ARG A 35 1.80 -6.72 -16.18
N VAL A 36 1.40 -5.57 -15.64
CA VAL A 36 2.17 -4.33 -15.69
C VAL A 36 3.12 -4.17 -14.50
N PHE A 37 2.71 -4.63 -13.32
CA PHE A 37 3.40 -4.38 -12.06
C PHE A 37 3.90 -5.67 -11.40
N GLU A 38 4.85 -5.50 -10.48
CA GLU A 38 5.29 -6.54 -9.56
C GLU A 38 5.41 -5.99 -8.13
N PRO A 39 5.17 -6.83 -7.10
CA PRO A 39 5.31 -6.41 -5.71
C PRO A 39 6.73 -5.95 -5.39
N CYS A 40 6.85 -4.90 -4.57
CA CYS A 40 8.11 -4.46 -4.01
C CYS A 40 7.91 -3.96 -2.58
N ASP A 41 9.01 -3.82 -1.86
CA ASP A 41 9.00 -3.11 -0.58
C ASP A 41 8.74 -1.64 -0.87
N ALA A 42 7.94 -0.99 -0.01
CA ALA A 42 7.60 0.41 -0.17
C ALA A 42 7.60 1.12 1.17
N GLU A 43 8.04 2.38 1.15
CA GLU A 43 7.94 3.29 2.28
C GLU A 43 6.51 3.82 2.38
N TRP A 44 5.88 3.55 3.52
CA TRP A 44 4.61 4.13 3.92
C TRP A 44 4.91 5.29 4.85
N ARG A 45 4.46 6.49 4.46
CA ARG A 45 4.66 7.72 5.25
C ARG A 45 4.16 7.51 6.68
N GLY A 46 5.03 7.72 7.67
CA GLY A 46 4.74 7.53 9.10
C GLY A 46 4.84 6.09 9.61
N LEU A 47 4.91 5.08 8.73
CA LEU A 47 5.00 3.66 9.09
C LEU A 47 6.33 3.00 8.69
N GLY A 48 7.14 3.68 7.88
CA GLY A 48 8.41 3.17 7.37
C GLY A 48 8.25 2.18 6.23
N ILE A 49 9.26 1.35 5.98
CA ILE A 49 9.26 0.39 4.88
C ILE A 49 8.44 -0.84 5.27
N ILE A 50 7.42 -1.17 4.48
CA ILE A 50 6.62 -2.38 4.62
C ILE A 50 6.96 -3.35 3.48
N PRO A 51 7.38 -4.59 3.79
CA PRO A 51 7.73 -5.57 2.77
C PRO A 51 6.57 -5.89 1.83
N ARG A 52 6.87 -6.00 0.52
CA ARG A 52 5.90 -6.39 -0.53
C ARG A 52 4.58 -5.60 -0.56
N SER A 53 4.59 -4.38 -0.04
CA SER A 53 3.40 -3.52 0.10
C SER A 53 3.19 -2.57 -1.07
N GLY A 54 4.21 -2.33 -1.89
CA GLY A 54 4.16 -1.49 -3.07
C GLY A 54 4.08 -2.27 -4.37
N LEU A 55 3.85 -1.54 -5.46
CA LEU A 55 3.88 -2.03 -6.83
C LEU A 55 4.87 -1.20 -7.63
N LYS A 56 5.81 -1.86 -8.30
CA LYS A 56 6.72 -1.23 -9.27
C LYS A 56 6.45 -1.74 -10.67
N LEU A 57 6.73 -0.92 -11.68
CA LEU A 57 6.64 -1.34 -13.07
C LEU A 57 7.60 -2.51 -13.33
N ARG A 58 7.13 -3.55 -14.01
CA ARG A 58 8.00 -4.63 -14.48
C ARG A 58 9.02 -4.10 -15.48
N SER A 59 10.16 -4.78 -15.58
CA SER A 59 11.28 -4.41 -16.45
C SER A 59 10.88 -4.17 -17.91
N GLN A 60 9.97 -4.96 -18.47
CA GLN A 60 9.45 -4.78 -19.83
C GLN A 60 8.71 -3.43 -20.06
N TYR A 61 8.31 -2.76 -18.97
CA TYR A 61 7.69 -1.44 -18.96
C TYR A 61 8.65 -0.34 -18.46
N ALA A 62 9.96 -0.61 -18.33
CA ALA A 62 10.94 0.35 -17.82
C ALA A 62 10.98 1.67 -18.62
N ARG A 63 10.65 1.65 -19.92
CA ARG A 63 10.51 2.86 -20.75
C ARG A 63 9.43 3.84 -20.27
N PHE A 64 8.52 3.40 -19.40
CA PHE A 64 7.49 4.22 -18.78
C PHE A 64 7.84 4.62 -17.33
N ASN A 65 8.95 4.11 -16.78
CA ASN A 65 9.40 4.46 -15.44
C ASN A 65 10.16 5.78 -15.48
N ALA A 66 9.61 6.83 -14.85
CA ALA A 66 10.22 8.15 -14.79
C ALA A 66 11.64 8.15 -14.18
N HIS A 67 11.91 7.32 -13.17
CA HIS A 67 13.25 7.20 -12.59
C HIS A 67 14.27 6.72 -13.63
N THR A 68 13.88 5.77 -14.48
CA THR A 68 14.72 5.24 -15.55
C THR A 68 14.87 6.24 -16.69
N VAL A 69 13.76 6.82 -17.16
CA VAL A 69 13.72 7.71 -18.33
C VAL A 69 14.48 9.00 -18.07
N PHE A 70 14.25 9.64 -16.92
CA PHE A 70 14.86 10.93 -16.58
C PHE A 70 16.15 10.79 -15.77
N ARG A 71 16.63 9.54 -15.56
CA ARG A 71 17.81 9.24 -14.74
C ARG A 71 17.76 9.97 -13.39
N ILE A 72 16.58 9.91 -12.75
CA ILE A 72 16.38 10.51 -11.44
C ILE A 72 17.14 9.62 -10.45
N SER A 73 18.35 10.04 -10.11
CA SER A 73 19.05 9.56 -8.92
C SER A 73 18.09 9.71 -7.74
N ASP A 74 18.02 8.71 -6.87
CA ASP A 74 17.15 8.75 -5.70
C ASP A 74 17.26 10.12 -5.04
N PHE A 75 16.21 10.95 -5.23
CA PHE A 75 15.87 11.90 -4.20
C PHE A 75 15.67 10.98 -3.03
N ARG A 76 16.64 10.96 -2.11
CA ARG A 76 16.30 10.65 -0.73
C ARG A 76 15.14 11.60 -0.47
N LEU A 77 13.92 11.06 -0.54
CA LEU A 77 12.83 11.54 0.28
C LEU A 77 13.54 11.67 1.61
N ILE A 78 13.79 12.92 1.99
CA ILE A 78 14.40 13.23 3.27
C ILE A 78 13.60 12.35 4.22
N PRO A 79 14.22 11.34 4.85
CA PRO A 79 13.44 10.40 5.65
C PRO A 79 12.62 11.27 6.59
N GLN A 80 11.35 10.97 6.83
CA GLN A 80 10.53 11.89 7.63
C GLN A 80 11.18 12.22 8.99
N SER A 81 12.03 11.32 9.49
CA SER A 81 12.92 11.53 10.64
C SER A 81 13.90 12.71 10.52
N ALA A 82 14.25 13.12 9.30
CA ALA A 82 15.07 14.28 8.97
C ALA A 82 14.25 15.55 8.64
N ILE A 83 12.92 15.45 8.47
CA ILE A 83 12.01 16.61 8.51
C ILE A 83 11.65 16.86 9.98
N ARG A 84 12.55 17.53 10.73
CA ARG A 84 12.26 17.94 12.12
C ARG A 84 11.19 19.04 12.15
N ASN A 85 9.91 18.65 12.08
CA ASN A 85 8.86 19.36 12.80
C ASN A 85 8.38 18.45 13.96
N PRO A 86 8.86 18.69 15.19
CA PRO A 86 8.58 17.81 16.34
C PRO A 86 7.09 17.74 16.72
N GLN A 87 6.23 18.60 16.16
CA GLN A 87 4.79 18.62 16.45
C GLN A 87 3.93 17.76 15.51
N SER A 88 4.47 17.27 14.38
CA SER A 88 3.64 16.62 13.34
C SER A 88 3.86 15.10 13.20
N THR A 89 5.04 14.57 13.51
CA THR A 89 5.37 13.18 13.14
C THR A 89 4.78 12.13 14.09
N ALA A 90 4.65 12.44 15.38
CA ALA A 90 4.06 11.54 16.38
C ALA A 90 2.57 11.29 16.10
N VAL A 91 1.82 12.38 15.88
CA VAL A 91 0.37 12.33 15.64
C VAL A 91 0.01 11.54 14.38
N PHE A 92 0.83 11.61 13.33
CA PHE A 92 0.57 10.86 12.09
C PHE A 92 0.78 9.36 12.26
N ALA A 93 1.83 8.93 12.94
CA ALA A 93 2.07 7.50 13.19
C ALA A 93 0.99 6.91 14.12
N GLU A 94 0.58 7.66 15.15
CA GLU A 94 -0.52 7.28 16.06
C GLU A 94 -1.85 7.10 15.32
N ILE A 95 -2.23 8.05 14.45
CA ILE A 95 -3.47 7.96 13.64
C ILE A 95 -3.50 6.70 12.76
N PHE A 96 -2.38 6.35 12.13
CA PHE A 96 -2.31 5.17 11.26
C PHE A 96 -2.15 3.86 12.03
N SER A 97 -1.53 3.90 13.20
CA SER A 97 -1.34 2.72 14.07
C SER A 97 -2.59 2.43 14.92
N GLY A 98 -3.49 3.41 15.06
CA GLY A 98 -4.70 3.30 15.84
C GLY A 98 -4.46 3.18 17.34
N GLU A 99 -3.29 3.64 17.81
CA GLU A 99 -2.94 3.82 19.22
C GLU A 99 -3.37 5.20 19.73
#